data_AF-A0A3D0G8Y1-F1
#
_entry.id   AF-A0A3D0G8Y1-F1
#
_cell.length_a   1.000
_cell.length_b   1.000
_cell.length_c   1.000
_cell.angle_alpha   90.00
_cell.angle_beta   90.00
_cell.angle_gamma   90.00
#
_symmetry.space_group_name_H-M   'P 1'
#
loop_
_entity.id
_entity.type
_entity.pdbx_description
1 polymer ?
#
loop_
_entity_poly.entity_id
_entity_poly.type
_entity_poly.pdbx_seq_one_letter_code
_entity_poly.pdbx_strand_id
1 'polypeptide(L)'
;SVCHVEIADIYDHKHQDLSAEDASTGLSRMSTDICKSIFRKLAADGTVFTPNVFRTLKATYYRQALDLLDGYYNDAKMNGLVIDRHREEKSIELFAENIIRAGNVFLDNPHETPFIPTWNRVHAADPDFLKDLQAAAKADQAEFA
;
A
#
# COMPACT_ATOMS: atom_id res chain seq x y z
N SER A 1 5.83 -8.95 -19.17
CA SER A 1 6.95 -8.07 -18.83
C SER A 1 6.37 -6.85 -18.13
N VAL A 2 6.87 -6.50 -16.94
CA VAL A 2 6.54 -5.23 -16.28
C VAL A 2 7.73 -4.32 -16.53
N CYS A 3 7.48 -3.10 -17.01
CA CYS A 3 8.51 -2.07 -17.10
C CYS A 3 8.08 -0.88 -16.25
N HIS A 4 9.06 -0.24 -15.62
CA HIS A 4 8.92 1.03 -14.95
C HIS A 4 9.77 2.01 -15.75
N VAL A 5 9.19 3.14 -16.15
CA VAL A 5 9.90 4.23 -16.84
C VAL A 5 9.67 5.48 -16.00
N GLU A 6 10.74 6.22 -15.76
CA GLU A 6 10.71 7.50 -15.07
C GLU A 6 9.97 8.53 -15.95
N ILE A 7 8.96 9.20 -15.38
CA ILE A 7 8.05 10.07 -16.14
C ILE A 7 8.54 11.53 -16.13
N ALA A 8 9.17 11.98 -15.04
CA ALA A 8 9.74 13.33 -14.92
C ALA A 8 10.72 13.43 -13.74
N ASP A 9 11.74 14.28 -13.87
CA ASP A 9 12.71 14.59 -12.81
C ASP A 9 12.08 15.34 -11.62
N ILE A 10 10.93 15.97 -11.82
CA ILE A 10 10.27 16.85 -10.84
C ILE A 10 8.99 16.16 -10.37
N TYR A 11 9.14 15.10 -9.55
CA TYR A 11 8.01 14.52 -8.85
C TYR A 11 7.82 15.19 -7.48
N ASP A 12 6.78 16.00 -7.35
CA ASP A 12 6.35 16.55 -6.06
C ASP A 12 5.77 15.43 -5.19
N HIS A 13 6.62 14.90 -4.32
CA HIS A 13 6.24 13.84 -3.38
C HIS A 13 5.39 14.47 -2.28
N LYS A 14 4.07 14.35 -2.44
CA LYS A 14 3.11 14.76 -1.42
C LYS A 14 3.30 13.94 -0.14
N HIS A 15 3.94 14.54 0.85
CA HIS A 15 4.03 13.97 2.19
C HIS A 15 2.62 13.77 2.75
N GLN A 16 2.34 12.56 3.21
CA GLN A 16 1.12 12.21 3.92
C GLN A 16 1.44 12.07 5.41
N ASP A 17 0.52 12.52 6.25
CA ASP A 17 0.65 12.34 7.69
C ASP A 17 0.51 10.87 8.07
N LEU A 18 1.13 10.50 9.20
CA LEU A 18 1.03 9.15 9.75
C LEU A 18 -0.42 8.80 10.10
N SER A 19 -1.22 9.78 10.52
CA SER A 19 -2.61 9.63 10.94
C SER A 19 -2.80 8.57 12.04
N ALA A 20 -2.04 8.69 13.13
CA ALA A 20 -2.11 7.76 14.26
C ALA A 20 -3.49 7.75 14.95
N GLU A 21 -4.15 8.90 15.04
CA GLU A 21 -5.45 9.04 15.71
C GLU A 21 -6.65 8.73 14.81
N ASP A 22 -6.45 8.74 13.49
CA ASP A 22 -7.50 8.45 12.52
C ASP A 22 -6.99 7.52 11.42
N ALA A 23 -7.17 6.23 11.64
CA ALA A 23 -6.79 5.20 10.70
C ALA A 23 -7.67 5.14 9.41
N SER A 24 -8.55 6.13 9.18
CA SER A 24 -9.24 6.36 7.91
C SER A 24 -8.55 7.41 7.02
N THR A 25 -7.43 8.00 7.47
CA THR A 25 -6.66 8.99 6.71
C THR A 25 -5.17 8.63 6.62
N GLY A 26 -4.44 9.36 5.78
CA GLY A 26 -2.98 9.32 5.69
C GLY A 26 -2.38 7.93 5.47
N LEU A 27 -1.17 7.76 6.01
CA LEU A 27 -0.41 6.51 5.89
C LEU A 27 -1.08 5.34 6.61
N SER A 28 -1.83 5.61 7.67
CA SER A 28 -2.56 4.58 8.40
C SER A 28 -3.64 3.92 7.54
N ARG A 29 -4.45 4.72 6.83
CA ARG A 29 -5.40 4.18 5.84
C ARG A 29 -4.69 3.43 4.72
N MET A 30 -3.64 4.03 4.14
CA MET A 30 -2.91 3.41 3.03
C MET A 30 -2.35 2.04 3.40
N SER A 31 -1.70 1.92 4.57
CA SER A 31 -1.17 0.64 5.05
C SER A 31 -2.26 -0.40 5.29
N THR A 32 -3.43 0.01 5.78
CA THR A 32 -4.61 -0.86 5.92
C THR A 32 -5.11 -1.36 4.55
N ASP A 33 -5.20 -0.48 3.56
CA ASP A 33 -5.63 -0.82 2.19
C ASP A 33 -4.63 -1.74 1.47
N ILE A 34 -3.33 -1.53 1.68
CA ILE A 34 -2.25 -2.41 1.19
C ILE A 34 -2.39 -3.80 1.82
N CYS A 35 -2.54 -3.88 3.15
CA CYS A 35 -2.71 -5.17 3.84
C CYS A 35 -3.91 -5.94 3.29
N LYS A 36 -5.08 -5.29 3.16
CA LYS A 36 -6.28 -5.91 2.58
C LYS A 36 -6.02 -6.44 1.16
N SER A 37 -5.32 -5.67 0.33
CA SER A 37 -4.99 -6.06 -1.04
C SER A 37 -4.08 -7.29 -1.08
N ILE A 38 -3.06 -7.34 -0.23
CA ILE A 38 -2.16 -8.50 -0.10
C ILE A 38 -2.93 -9.74 0.39
N PHE A 39 -3.74 -9.61 1.44
CA PHE A 39 -4.51 -10.74 1.99
C PHE A 39 -5.48 -11.30 0.95
N ARG A 40 -6.17 -10.44 0.20
CA ARG A 40 -7.06 -10.86 -0.89
C ARG A 40 -6.33 -11.56 -2.00
N LYS A 41 -5.18 -11.05 -2.41
CA LYS A 41 -4.39 -11.68 -3.48
C LYS A 41 -3.91 -13.05 -3.06
N LEU A 42 -3.34 -13.17 -1.86
CA LEU A 42 -2.88 -14.44 -1.32
C LEU A 42 -4.04 -15.44 -1.11
N ALA A 43 -5.20 -14.97 -0.66
CA ALA A 43 -6.38 -15.81 -0.51
C ALA A 43 -6.93 -16.31 -1.85
N ALA A 44 -6.97 -15.45 -2.88
CA ALA A 44 -7.34 -15.83 -4.24
C ALA A 44 -6.35 -16.87 -4.83
N ASP A 45 -5.09 -16.84 -4.40
CA ASP A 45 -4.07 -17.82 -4.76
C ASP A 45 -4.10 -19.09 -3.87
N GLY A 46 -5.06 -19.21 -2.94
CA GLY A 46 -5.31 -20.40 -2.12
C GLY A 46 -4.79 -20.34 -0.68
N THR A 47 -4.24 -19.21 -0.24
CA THR A 47 -3.76 -19.04 1.15
C THR A 47 -4.93 -18.93 2.11
N VAL A 48 -4.93 -19.76 3.16
CA VAL A 48 -5.96 -19.72 4.20
C VAL A 48 -5.54 -18.74 5.30
N PHE A 49 -6.35 -17.70 5.51
CA PHE A 49 -6.19 -16.78 6.62
C PHE A 49 -7.13 -17.12 7.77
N THR A 50 -6.59 -17.07 8.98
CA THR A 50 -7.35 -17.22 10.23
C THR A 50 -6.96 -16.09 11.18
N PRO A 51 -7.75 -15.81 12.23
CA PRO A 51 -7.38 -14.84 13.26
C PRO A 51 -5.98 -15.08 13.85
N ASN A 52 -5.55 -16.34 13.97
CA ASN A 52 -4.24 -16.69 14.51
C ASN A 52 -3.10 -16.36 13.54
N VAL A 53 -3.32 -16.51 12.23
CA VAL A 53 -2.34 -16.09 11.21
C VAL A 53 -2.06 -14.60 11.33
N PHE A 54 -3.10 -13.76 11.50
CA PHE A 54 -2.91 -12.32 11.65
C PHE A 54 -2.17 -11.93 12.94
N ARG A 55 -2.46 -12.62 14.07
CA ARG A 55 -1.73 -12.41 15.33
C ARG A 55 -0.24 -12.73 15.19
N THR A 56 0.08 -13.86 14.57
CA THR A 56 1.47 -14.25 14.32
C THR A 56 2.13 -13.28 13.34
N LEU A 57 1.45 -12.89 12.26
CA LEU A 57 1.97 -11.94 11.28
C LEU A 57 2.29 -10.58 11.91
N LYS A 58 1.41 -10.05 12.77
CA LYS A 58 1.67 -8.82 13.53
C LYS A 58 2.95 -8.95 14.36
N ALA A 59 3.11 -10.05 15.11
CA ALA A 59 4.29 -10.25 15.95
C ALA A 59 5.58 -10.39 15.12
N THR A 60 5.52 -11.10 13.99
CA THR A 60 6.65 -11.25 13.06
C THR A 60 7.04 -9.90 12.43
N TYR A 61 6.06 -9.14 11.93
CA TYR A 61 6.28 -7.81 11.39
C TYR A 61 6.91 -6.88 12.43
N TYR A 62 6.33 -6.84 13.63
CA TYR A 62 6.78 -5.97 14.71
C TYR A 62 8.24 -6.26 15.09
N ARG A 63 8.61 -7.55 15.24
CA ARG A 63 9.99 -7.94 15.53
C ARG A 63 10.95 -7.53 14.41
N GLN A 64 10.64 -7.88 13.16
CA GLN A 64 11.50 -7.57 12.03
C GLN A 64 11.67 -6.06 11.83
N ALA A 65 10.61 -5.29 12.03
CA ALA A 65 10.65 -3.83 11.91
C ALA A 65 11.56 -3.19 12.98
N LEU A 66 11.51 -3.67 14.23
CA LEU A 66 12.41 -3.20 15.27
C LEU A 66 13.88 -3.55 14.97
N ASP A 67 14.15 -4.78 14.51
CA ASP A 67 15.51 -5.20 14.14
C ASP A 67 16.06 -4.33 12.98
N LEU A 68 15.22 -4.00 11.99
CA LEU A 68 15.58 -3.10 10.90
C LEU A 68 15.81 -1.67 11.37
N LEU A 69 14.96 -1.15 12.27
CA LEU A 69 15.12 0.20 12.83
C LEU A 69 16.47 0.33 13.55
N ASP A 70 16.88 -0.66 14.32
CA ASP A 70 18.20 -0.66 14.97
C ASP A 70 19.33 -0.60 13.94
N GLY A 71 19.23 -1.36 12.85
CA GLY A 71 20.19 -1.32 11.74
C GLY A 71 20.27 0.07 11.09
N TYR A 72 19.13 0.64 10.71
CA TYR A 72 19.07 1.96 10.07
C TYR A 72 19.47 3.09 11.01
N TYR A 73 19.18 2.99 12.30
CA TYR A 73 19.64 3.95 13.29
C TYR A 73 21.16 3.99 13.38
N ASN A 74 21.81 2.82 13.39
CA ASN A 74 23.27 2.74 13.41
C ASN A 74 23.87 3.28 12.11
N ASP A 75 23.30 2.94 10.95
CA ASP A 75 23.74 3.44 9.66
C ASP A 75 23.62 4.98 9.56
N ALA A 76 22.47 5.52 9.94
CA ALA A 76 22.27 6.97 9.97
C ALA A 76 23.28 7.67 10.88
N LYS A 77 23.53 7.13 12.07
CA LYS A 77 24.51 7.67 13.01
C LYS A 77 25.93 7.65 12.43
N MET A 78 26.32 6.57 11.74
CA MET A 78 27.63 6.48 11.07
C MET A 78 27.77 7.52 9.95
N ASN A 79 26.68 7.84 9.26
CA ASN A 79 26.64 8.85 8.20
C ASN A 79 26.38 10.29 8.72
N GLY A 80 26.37 10.50 10.04
CA GLY A 80 26.14 11.83 10.64
C GLY A 80 24.69 12.34 10.55
N LEU A 81 23.74 11.44 10.22
CA LEU A 81 22.31 11.72 10.19
C LEU A 81 21.67 11.46 11.56
N VAL A 82 20.56 12.15 11.84
CA VAL A 82 19.79 12.00 13.07
C VAL A 82 18.45 11.33 12.75
N ILE A 83 18.17 10.22 13.44
CA ILE A 83 16.88 9.52 13.39
C ILE A 83 16.23 9.56 14.78
N ASP A 84 14.96 9.95 14.83
CA ASP A 84 14.14 9.87 16.04
C ASP A 84 13.58 8.44 16.18
N ARG A 85 14.32 7.60 16.93
CA ARG A 85 13.92 6.20 17.17
C ARG A 85 12.52 6.07 17.76
N HIS A 86 12.14 6.93 18.70
CA HIS A 86 10.84 6.82 19.37
C HIS A 86 9.70 7.07 18.41
N ARG A 87 9.85 8.06 17.53
CA ARG A 87 8.86 8.35 16.49
C ARG A 87 8.76 7.21 15.47
N GLU A 88 9.88 6.60 15.10
CA GLU A 88 9.88 5.44 14.20
C GLU A 88 9.23 4.21 14.87
N GLU A 89 9.53 3.91 16.13
CA GLU A 89 8.90 2.81 16.89
C GLU A 89 7.38 2.98 16.98
N LYS A 90 6.88 4.19 17.26
CA LYS A 90 5.45 4.49 17.22
C LYS A 90 4.81 4.23 15.86
N SER A 91 5.54 4.51 14.77
CA SER A 91 5.06 4.24 13.42
C SER A 91 4.98 2.74 13.15
N ILE A 92 5.97 1.97 13.63
CA ILE A 92 5.98 0.51 13.57
C ILE A 92 4.79 -0.07 14.34
N GLU A 93 4.51 0.42 15.56
CA GLU A 93 3.36 0.01 16.36
C GLU A 93 2.04 0.24 15.61
N LEU A 94 1.86 1.43 15.04
CA LEU A 94 0.67 1.77 14.25
C LEU A 94 0.47 0.83 13.05
N PHE A 95 1.52 0.60 12.27
CA PHE A 95 1.44 -0.29 11.10
C PHE A 95 1.20 -1.75 11.51
N ALA A 96 1.76 -2.18 12.64
CA ALA A 96 1.50 -3.50 13.21
C ALA A 96 0.02 -3.67 13.61
N GLU A 97 -0.64 -2.62 14.14
CA GLU A 97 -2.08 -2.63 14.39
C GLU A 97 -2.91 -2.66 13.11
N ASN A 98 -2.46 -1.96 12.07
CA ASN A 98 -3.16 -1.94 10.79
C ASN A 98 -3.20 -3.31 10.11
N ILE A 99 -2.22 -4.19 10.36
CA ILE A 99 -2.27 -5.60 9.94
C ILE A 99 -3.47 -6.31 10.55
N ILE A 100 -3.70 -6.15 11.86
CA ILE A 100 -4.83 -6.78 12.56
C ILE A 100 -6.15 -6.18 12.09
N ARG A 101 -6.23 -4.85 11.98
CA ARG A 101 -7.41 -4.15 11.46
C ARG A 101 -7.80 -4.67 10.08
N ALA A 102 -6.85 -4.72 9.15
CA ALA A 102 -7.08 -5.24 7.81
C ALA A 102 -7.48 -6.72 7.82
N GLY A 103 -6.88 -7.53 8.70
CA GLY A 103 -7.21 -8.94 8.87
C GLY A 103 -8.65 -9.15 9.35
N ASN A 104 -9.11 -8.37 10.33
CA ASN A 104 -10.50 -8.41 10.79
C ASN A 104 -11.47 -8.03 9.67
N VAL A 105 -11.21 -6.91 8.96
CA VAL A 105 -12.03 -6.49 7.83
C VAL A 105 -12.11 -7.57 6.74
N PHE A 106 -10.98 -8.23 6.46
CA PHE A 106 -10.90 -9.32 5.49
C PHE A 106 -11.76 -10.52 5.91
N LEU A 107 -11.75 -10.90 7.19
CA LEU A 107 -12.55 -12.02 7.72
C LEU A 107 -14.05 -11.69 7.77
N ASP A 108 -14.40 -10.45 8.13
CA ASP A 108 -15.78 -10.01 8.31
C ASP A 108 -16.50 -9.76 6.97
N ASN A 109 -15.76 -9.41 5.90
CA ASN A 109 -16.31 -9.04 4.60
C ASN A 109 -15.75 -9.89 3.43
N PRO A 110 -16.06 -11.19 3.37
CA PRO A 110 -15.49 -12.10 2.35
C PRO A 110 -15.95 -11.80 0.91
N HIS A 111 -17.00 -10.99 0.73
CA HIS A 111 -17.58 -10.69 -0.59
C HIS A 111 -17.14 -9.36 -1.21
N GLU A 112 -16.33 -8.56 -0.50
CA GLU A 112 -15.87 -7.27 -1.04
C GLU A 112 -15.04 -7.50 -2.31
N THR A 113 -15.40 -6.83 -3.40
CA THR A 113 -14.80 -7.09 -4.72
C THR A 113 -13.32 -6.68 -4.65
N PRO A 114 -12.38 -7.62 -4.82
CA PRO A 114 -11.06 -7.44 -4.25
C PRO A 114 -10.14 -6.49 -5.02
N PHE A 115 -10.47 -6.16 -6.28
CA PHE A 115 -9.58 -5.43 -7.16
C PHE A 115 -10.33 -4.46 -8.07
N ILE A 116 -9.63 -3.39 -8.47
CA ILE A 116 -10.01 -2.59 -9.63
C ILE A 116 -10.20 -3.56 -10.82
N PRO A 117 -11.26 -3.41 -11.63
CA PRO A 117 -11.47 -4.26 -12.80
C PRO A 117 -10.21 -4.32 -13.67
N THR A 118 -9.86 -5.53 -14.13
CA THR A 118 -8.77 -5.68 -15.09
C THR A 118 -9.11 -4.97 -16.40
N TRP A 119 -8.12 -4.54 -17.16
CA TRP A 119 -8.35 -3.96 -18.49
C TRP A 119 -9.14 -4.89 -19.41
N ASN A 120 -8.94 -6.21 -19.29
CA ASN A 120 -9.75 -7.19 -20.01
C ASN A 120 -11.23 -7.14 -19.59
N ARG A 121 -11.52 -6.97 -18.29
CA ARG A 121 -12.89 -6.82 -17.79
C ARG A 121 -13.52 -5.50 -18.23
N VAL A 122 -12.75 -4.41 -18.22
CA VAL A 122 -13.21 -3.11 -18.73
C VAL A 122 -13.51 -3.21 -20.22
N HIS A 123 -12.58 -3.73 -21.03
CA HIS A 123 -12.76 -3.88 -22.47
C HIS A 123 -13.88 -4.85 -22.85
N ALA A 124 -14.12 -5.90 -22.04
CA ALA A 124 -15.26 -6.79 -22.26
C ALA A 124 -16.61 -6.12 -21.95
N ALA A 125 -16.65 -5.18 -21.00
CA ALA A 125 -17.84 -4.41 -20.66
C ALA A 125 -18.08 -3.23 -21.62
N ASP A 126 -17.00 -2.61 -22.08
CA ASP A 126 -16.98 -1.51 -23.04
C ASP A 126 -15.81 -1.69 -24.03
N PRO A 127 -16.08 -2.28 -25.21
CA PRO A 127 -15.06 -2.51 -26.23
C PRO A 127 -14.47 -1.22 -26.80
N ASP A 128 -15.20 -0.10 -26.77
CA ASP A 128 -14.77 1.17 -27.38
C ASP A 128 -13.92 2.03 -26.44
N PHE A 129 -13.96 1.77 -25.12
CA PHE A 129 -13.25 2.53 -24.09
C PHE A 129 -11.78 2.86 -24.43
N LEU A 130 -10.99 1.89 -24.88
CA LEU A 130 -9.56 2.11 -25.15
C LEU A 130 -9.33 3.05 -26.33
N LYS A 131 -10.23 3.02 -27.32
CA LYS A 131 -10.19 3.93 -28.48
C LYS A 131 -10.55 5.34 -28.03
N ASP A 132 -11.57 5.48 -27.18
CA ASP A 132 -11.99 6.77 -26.64
C ASP A 132 -10.90 7.39 -25.75
N LEU A 133 -10.25 6.58 -24.91
CA LEU A 133 -9.12 7.02 -24.09
C LEU A 133 -7.96 7.54 -24.96
N GLN A 134 -7.62 6.84 -26.05
CA GLN A 134 -6.59 7.29 -26.99
C GLN A 134 -6.98 8.59 -27.70
N ALA A 135 -8.24 8.73 -28.09
CA ALA A 135 -8.74 9.95 -28.71
C ALA A 135 -8.67 11.14 -27.74
N ALA A 136 -9.08 10.93 -26.48
CA ALA A 136 -8.99 11.93 -25.43
C ALA A 136 -7.54 12.36 -25.16
N ALA A 137 -6.60 11.42 -25.05
CA ALA A 137 -5.19 11.74 -24.84
C ALA A 137 -4.58 12.55 -26.01
N LYS A 138 -4.97 12.25 -27.26
CA LYS A 138 -4.55 13.03 -28.43
C LYS A 138 -5.15 14.43 -28.45
N ALA A 139 -6.40 14.58 -28.01
CA ALA A 139 -7.06 15.88 -27.93
C ALA A 139 -6.39 16.76 -26.85
N ASP A 140 -6.11 16.20 -25.68
CA ASP A 140 -5.39 16.87 -24.59
C ASP A 140 -3.99 17.32 -25.05
N GLN A 141 -3.26 16.44 -25.72
CA GLN A 141 -1.95 16.79 -26.30
C GLN A 141 -2.07 17.95 -27.32
N ALA A 142 -3.13 18.00 -28.13
CA ALA A 142 -3.32 19.08 -29.10
C ALA A 142 -3.74 20.42 -28.45
N GLU A 143 -4.41 20.37 -27.30
CA GLU A 143 -4.80 21.56 -26.53
C GLU A 143 -3.60 22.21 -25.81
N PHE A 144 -2.64 21.40 -25.35
CA PHE A 144 -1.46 21.86 -24.60
C PHE A 144 -0.12 21.79 -25.39
N ALA A 145 -0.17 21.58 -26.71
CA ALA A 145 1.00 21.61 -27.61
C ALA A 145 1.46 23.02 -27.96
#